data_AF-A0AAV0GYT2-F1
#
_entry.id   AF-A0AAV0GYT2-F1
#
_cell.length_a   1.000
_cell.length_b   1.000
_cell.length_c   1.000
_cell.angle_alpha   90.00
_cell.angle_beta   90.00
_cell.angle_gamma   90.00
#
_symmetry.space_group_name_H-M   'P 1'
#
loop_
_entity.id
_entity.type
_entity.pdbx_description
1 polymer ?
#
loop_
_entity_poly.entity_id
_entity_poly.type
_entity_poly.pdbx_seq_one_letter_code
_entity_poly.pdbx_strand_id
1 'polypeptide(L)'
;MRCKSCEATYDISYDLREKFVELGTYIVDHMGSMHHRAPERWKRPALARCERCGLAGSARPVVAARKKRINWLFLLLGEFLGFLTLEQLRYFCRHAGVHRTGAKDRLLYLTYLGICRQLDPHGPFGSTNNN
;
A
#
# COMPACT_ATOMS: atom_id res chain seq x y z
N MET A 1 9.53 -5.01 10.20
CA MET A 1 8.26 -5.41 10.86
C MET A 1 8.38 -5.25 12.37
N ARG A 2 7.28 -5.01 13.09
CA ARG A 2 7.22 -5.01 14.56
C ARG A 2 6.03 -5.83 15.03
N CYS A 3 6.27 -6.77 15.95
CA CYS A 3 5.23 -7.57 16.60
C CYS A 3 4.60 -6.82 17.76
N LYS A 4 3.28 -6.87 17.91
CA LYS A 4 2.56 -6.29 19.07
C LYS A 4 2.52 -7.22 20.29
N SER A 5 2.88 -8.50 20.14
CA SER A 5 2.81 -9.51 21.20
C SER A 5 4.16 -9.74 21.87
N CYS A 6 5.21 -10.01 21.09
CA CYS A 6 6.57 -10.22 21.63
C CYS A 6 7.49 -9.00 21.47
N GLU A 7 6.95 -7.89 20.97
CA GLU A 7 7.64 -6.60 20.73
C GLU A 7 8.84 -6.63 19.76
N ALA A 8 9.22 -7.81 19.26
CA ALA A 8 10.36 -7.98 18.39
C ALA A 8 10.22 -7.16 17.10
N THR A 9 11.34 -6.56 16.71
CA THR A 9 11.53 -5.89 15.42
C THR A 9 12.47 -6.72 14.57
N TYR A 10 12.09 -6.96 13.31
CA TYR A 10 12.84 -7.80 12.38
C TYR A 10 12.50 -7.40 10.94
N ASP A 11 13.42 -7.68 10.02
CA ASP A 11 13.23 -7.43 8.60
C ASP A 11 12.58 -8.62 7.91
N ILE A 12 11.83 -8.33 6.86
CA ILE A 12 11.29 -9.32 5.92
C ILE A 12 11.58 -8.83 4.50
N SER A 13 11.65 -9.76 3.55
CA SER A 13 11.84 -9.46 2.14
C SER A 13 10.70 -10.02 1.29
N TYR A 14 10.54 -9.47 0.10
CA TYR A 14 9.60 -9.96 -0.90
C TYR A 14 10.34 -10.23 -2.19
N ASP A 15 9.91 -11.25 -2.93
CA ASP A 15 10.17 -11.28 -4.36
C ASP A 15 9.33 -10.18 -5.02
N LEU A 16 10.01 -9.22 -5.65
CA LEU A 16 9.37 -8.06 -6.26
C LEU A 16 8.42 -8.47 -7.38
N ARG A 17 8.83 -9.42 -8.24
CA ARG A 17 8.06 -9.80 -9.43
C ARG A 17 6.82 -10.58 -9.01
N GLU A 18 6.99 -11.58 -8.16
CA GLU A 18 5.90 -12.42 -7.67
C GLU A 18 4.84 -11.57 -6.97
N LYS A 19 5.23 -10.73 -6.02
CA LYS A 19 4.30 -9.88 -5.29
C LYS A 19 3.64 -8.81 -6.14
N PHE A 20 4.37 -8.24 -7.09
CA PHE A 20 3.78 -7.25 -7.99
C PHE A 20 2.77 -7.89 -8.95
N VAL A 21 3.05 -9.09 -9.47
CA VAL A 21 2.09 -9.84 -10.30
C VAL A 21 0.85 -10.21 -9.50
N GLU A 22 0.99 -10.77 -8.29
CA GLU A 22 -0.13 -11.12 -7.40
C GLU A 22 -1.05 -9.91 -7.15
N LEU A 23 -0.46 -8.77 -6.74
CA LEU A 23 -1.20 -7.54 -6.49
C LEU A 23 -1.79 -6.96 -7.77
N GLY A 24 -1.04 -6.96 -8.87
CA GLY A 24 -1.44 -6.42 -10.15
C GLY A 24 -2.67 -7.12 -10.71
N THR A 25 -2.68 -8.46 -10.70
CA THR A 25 -3.83 -9.28 -11.09
C THR A 25 -5.06 -8.93 -10.26
N TYR A 26 -4.93 -8.90 -8.92
CA TYR A 26 -6.04 -8.51 -8.05
C TYR A 26 -6.61 -7.13 -8.39
N ILE A 27 -5.73 -6.14 -8.64
CA ILE A 27 -6.13 -4.78 -9.00
C ILE A 27 -6.93 -4.80 -10.32
N VAL A 28 -6.43 -5.47 -11.35
CA VAL A 28 -7.11 -5.56 -12.66
C VAL A 28 -8.50 -6.18 -12.52
N ASP A 29 -8.59 -7.29 -11.80
CA ASP A 29 -9.84 -8.03 -11.64
C ASP A 29 -10.92 -7.25 -10.88
N HIS A 30 -10.51 -6.33 -10.00
CA HIS A 30 -11.44 -5.65 -9.07
C HIS A 30 -11.56 -4.14 -9.31
N MET A 31 -10.68 -3.50 -10.08
CA MET A 31 -10.65 -2.04 -10.19
C MET A 31 -11.98 -1.43 -10.66
N GLY A 32 -12.72 -2.14 -11.51
CA GLY A 32 -14.02 -1.70 -12.01
C GLY A 32 -15.08 -1.54 -10.90
N SER A 33 -15.01 -2.34 -9.84
CA SER A 33 -15.95 -2.29 -8.70
C SER A 33 -15.45 -1.41 -7.54
N MET A 34 -14.19 -0.97 -7.57
CA MET A 34 -13.62 -0.13 -6.52
C MET A 34 -14.15 1.31 -6.54
N HIS A 35 -14.71 1.78 -7.66
CA HIS A 35 -15.28 3.14 -7.81
C HIS A 35 -14.35 4.25 -7.29
N HIS A 36 -13.05 4.15 -7.59
CA HIS A 36 -11.99 5.05 -7.12
C HIS A 36 -11.79 5.11 -5.59
N ARG A 37 -12.19 4.06 -4.87
CA ARG A 37 -12.05 3.93 -3.41
C ARG A 37 -11.37 2.63 -3.06
N ALA A 38 -10.52 2.66 -2.03
CA ALA A 38 -9.81 1.47 -1.60
C ALA A 38 -10.79 0.41 -1.03
N PRO A 39 -10.66 -0.87 -1.43
CA PRO A 39 -11.44 -1.97 -0.86
C PRO A 39 -11.10 -2.19 0.62
N GLU A 40 -11.95 -2.94 1.34
CA GLU A 40 -11.75 -3.21 2.78
C GLU A 40 -10.40 -3.85 3.10
N ARG A 41 -9.91 -4.78 2.26
CA ARG A 41 -8.59 -5.42 2.40
C ARG A 41 -7.46 -4.40 2.51
N TRP A 42 -7.54 -3.29 1.79
CA TRP A 42 -6.53 -2.23 1.84
C TRP A 42 -6.78 -1.24 2.97
N LYS A 43 -8.05 -0.92 3.26
CA LYS A 43 -8.40 0.00 4.36
C LYS A 43 -8.04 -0.58 5.72
N ARG A 44 -8.15 -1.90 5.87
CA ARG A 44 -7.84 -2.67 7.07
C ARG A 44 -6.87 -3.79 6.73
N PRO A 45 -5.58 -3.48 6.46
CA PRO A 45 -4.61 -4.50 6.11
C PRO A 45 -4.49 -5.54 7.21
N ALA A 46 -4.43 -6.81 6.82
CA ALA A 46 -4.19 -7.89 7.75
C ALA A 46 -2.80 -7.73 8.40
N LEU A 47 -2.71 -8.04 9.68
CA LEU A 47 -1.43 -8.15 10.36
C LEU A 47 -0.76 -9.48 9.94
N ALA A 48 0.54 -9.44 9.67
CA ALA A 48 1.30 -10.61 9.31
C ALA A 48 1.53 -11.55 10.51
N ARG A 49 1.89 -12.80 10.22
CA ARG A 49 2.45 -13.72 11.22
C ARG A 49 3.81 -13.22 11.68
N CYS A 50 4.07 -13.29 12.98
CA CYS A 50 5.38 -12.93 13.51
C CYS A 50 6.41 -14.04 13.28
N GLU A 51 7.56 -13.72 12.68
CA GLU A 51 8.68 -14.66 12.49
C GLU A 51 9.45 -15.00 13.77
N ARG A 52 9.19 -14.28 14.87
CA ARG A 52 9.87 -14.47 16.16
C ARG A 52 9.07 -15.30 17.15
N CYS A 53 7.76 -15.05 17.28
CA CYS A 53 6.88 -15.82 18.17
C CYS A 53 5.84 -16.70 17.45
N GLY A 54 5.80 -16.67 16.12
CA GLY A 54 4.87 -17.49 15.32
C GLY A 54 3.41 -17.02 15.34
N LEU A 55 3.04 -16.04 16.17
CA LEU A 55 1.65 -15.60 16.32
C LEU A 55 1.13 -14.93 15.04
N ALA A 56 0.05 -15.47 14.47
CA ALA A 56 -0.66 -14.87 13.34
C ALA A 56 -1.31 -13.53 13.75
N GLY A 57 -1.48 -12.60 12.80
CA GLY A 57 -2.23 -11.37 13.09
C GLY A 57 -1.55 -10.44 14.11
N SER A 58 -0.23 -10.48 14.22
CA SER A 58 0.50 -9.79 15.30
C SER A 58 1.57 -8.82 14.83
N ALA A 59 2.06 -8.96 13.59
CA ALA A 59 3.13 -8.13 13.06
C ALA A 59 2.61 -7.08 12.06
N ARG A 60 3.11 -5.85 12.19
CA ARG A 60 2.84 -4.72 11.28
C ARG A 60 4.12 -4.12 10.73
N PRO A 61 4.08 -3.41 9.59
CA PRO A 61 5.24 -2.65 9.14
C PRO A 61 5.62 -1.57 10.14
N VAL A 62 6.92 -1.26 10.18
CA VAL A 62 7.42 -0.05 10.84
C VAL A 62 7.39 1.07 9.83
N VAL A 63 6.52 2.05 10.03
CA VAL A 63 6.41 3.21 9.13
C VAL A 63 7.34 4.31 9.61
N ALA A 64 8.19 4.82 8.72
CA ALA A 64 9.09 5.92 9.05
C ALA A 64 8.32 7.19 9.43
N ALA A 65 8.74 7.86 10.50
CA ALA A 65 8.14 9.13 10.93
C ALA A 65 8.32 10.24 9.88
N ARG A 66 9.50 10.29 9.22
CA ARG A 66 9.77 11.23 8.13
C ARG A 66 9.17 10.69 6.82
N LYS A 67 8.22 11.41 6.24
CA LYS A 67 7.49 11.02 5.01
C LYS A 67 8.40 10.68 3.83
N LYS A 68 9.52 11.41 3.69
CA LYS A 68 10.58 11.18 2.68
C LYS A 68 11.30 9.83 2.82
N ARG A 69 11.25 9.20 3.99
CA ARG A 69 11.92 7.92 4.30
C ARG A 69 10.95 6.73 4.30
N ILE A 70 9.68 6.94 3.95
CA ILE A 70 8.71 5.84 3.86
C ILE A 70 9.12 4.94 2.69
N ASN A 71 9.23 3.64 2.95
CA ASN A 71 9.46 2.64 1.91
C ASN A 71 8.11 2.31 1.22
N TRP A 72 7.71 3.15 0.28
CA TRP A 72 6.43 3.07 -0.42
C TRP A 72 6.27 1.75 -1.18
N LEU A 73 7.33 1.28 -1.83
CA LEU A 73 7.34 0.02 -2.58
C LEU A 73 7.11 -1.18 -1.66
N PHE A 74 7.84 -1.26 -0.55
CA PHE A 74 7.65 -2.34 0.41
C PHE A 74 6.23 -2.37 0.98
N LEU A 75 5.68 -1.20 1.31
CA LEU A 75 4.30 -1.11 1.80
C LEU A 75 3.27 -1.48 0.73
N LEU A 76 3.52 -1.19 -0.55
CA LEU A 76 2.67 -1.62 -1.66
C LEU A 76 2.64 -3.15 -1.75
N LEU A 77 3.82 -3.79 -1.84
CA LEU A 77 3.94 -5.24 -2.06
C LEU A 77 3.38 -6.07 -0.90
N GLY A 78 3.45 -5.56 0.33
CA GLY A 78 2.82 -6.18 1.50
C GLY A 78 1.35 -5.79 1.70
N GLU A 79 0.75 -5.03 0.79
CA GLU A 79 -0.60 -4.45 0.93
C GLU A 79 -0.82 -3.64 2.22
N PHE A 80 0.25 -3.00 2.71
CA PHE A 80 0.33 -2.33 3.99
C PHE A 80 0.12 -0.82 3.94
N LEU A 81 -0.15 -0.24 2.77
CA LEU A 81 -0.38 1.22 2.63
C LEU A 81 -1.55 1.72 3.51
N GLY A 82 -2.50 0.85 3.89
CA GLY A 82 -3.59 1.18 4.81
C GLY A 82 -3.14 1.61 6.21
N PHE A 83 -1.94 1.20 6.65
CA PHE A 83 -1.34 1.63 7.91
C PHE A 83 -0.88 3.10 7.90
N LEU A 84 -0.76 3.71 6.72
CA LEU A 84 -0.38 5.11 6.61
C LEU A 84 -1.48 6.05 7.08
N THR A 85 -1.08 7.20 7.59
CA THR A 85 -2.00 8.28 7.94
C THR A 85 -2.50 8.99 6.69
N LEU A 86 -3.61 9.72 6.83
CA LEU A 86 -4.14 10.56 5.75
C LEU A 86 -3.10 11.56 5.23
N GLU A 87 -2.30 12.15 6.13
CA GLU A 87 -1.27 13.12 5.78
C GLU A 87 -0.09 12.49 5.02
N GLN A 88 0.30 11.25 5.38
CA GLN A 88 1.31 10.50 4.63
C GLN A 88 0.81 10.18 3.21
N LEU A 89 -0.44 9.72 3.06
CA LEU A 89 -1.02 9.48 1.73
C LEU A 89 -1.13 10.77 0.90
N ARG A 90 -1.54 11.89 1.51
CA ARG A 90 -1.54 13.22 0.85
C ARG A 90 -0.15 13.62 0.37
N TYR A 91 0.88 13.33 1.16
CA TYR A 91 2.26 13.62 0.80
C TYR A 91 2.66 12.88 -0.47
N PHE A 92 2.37 11.58 -0.58
CA PHE A 92 2.62 10.83 -1.81
C PHE A 92 1.88 11.43 -3.00
N CYS A 93 0.55 11.58 -2.89
CA CYS A 93 -0.29 12.10 -3.97
C CYS A 93 0.21 13.45 -4.51
N ARG A 94 0.62 14.37 -3.63
CA ARG A 94 1.20 15.66 -4.03
C ARG A 94 2.46 15.52 -4.88
N HIS A 95 3.35 14.59 -4.53
CA HIS A 95 4.60 14.38 -5.27
C HIS A 95 4.39 13.52 -6.53
N ALA A 96 3.29 12.78 -6.60
CA ALA A 96 2.89 12.01 -7.78
C ALA A 96 2.02 12.83 -8.76
N GLY A 97 1.90 14.16 -8.60
CA GLY A 97 1.10 15.03 -9.46
C GLY A 97 -0.41 14.86 -9.30
N VAL A 98 -0.87 14.20 -8.23
CA VAL A 98 -2.30 13.99 -7.95
C VAL A 98 -2.81 15.11 -7.03
N HIS A 99 -3.42 16.14 -7.64
CA HIS A 99 -3.87 17.36 -6.96
C HIS A 99 -5.23 17.24 -6.24
N ARG A 100 -5.70 16.03 -5.95
CA ARG A 100 -7.01 15.83 -5.29
C ARG A 100 -6.93 15.98 -3.77
N THR A 101 -7.86 16.72 -3.20
CA THR A 101 -8.29 16.55 -1.80
C THR A 101 -9.30 15.40 -1.75
N GLY A 102 -9.19 14.53 -0.74
CA GLY A 102 -10.04 13.34 -0.66
C GLY A 102 -10.00 12.68 0.70
N ALA A 103 -11.01 11.84 0.94
CA ALA A 103 -11.05 10.91 2.06
C ALA A 103 -9.90 9.89 1.99
N LYS A 104 -9.58 9.26 3.13
CA LYS A 104 -8.43 8.36 3.25
C LYS A 104 -8.50 7.20 2.25
N ASP A 105 -9.67 6.62 2.04
CA ASP A 105 -9.91 5.51 1.11
C ASP A 105 -9.64 5.90 -0.35
N ARG A 106 -10.01 7.11 -0.78
CA ARG A 106 -9.72 7.63 -2.12
C ARG A 106 -8.22 7.88 -2.32
N LEU A 107 -7.55 8.49 -1.34
CA LEU A 107 -6.10 8.72 -1.41
C LEU A 107 -5.32 7.42 -1.34
N LEU A 108 -5.79 6.44 -0.57
CA LEU A 108 -5.20 5.11 -0.51
C LEU A 108 -5.27 4.41 -1.87
N TYR A 109 -6.45 4.39 -2.50
CA TYR A 109 -6.63 3.86 -3.86
C TYR A 109 -5.67 4.52 -4.86
N LEU A 110 -5.62 5.86 -4.85
CA LEU A 110 -4.73 6.62 -5.73
C LEU A 110 -3.25 6.35 -5.46
N THR A 111 -2.88 6.08 -4.21
CA THR A 111 -1.51 5.72 -3.84
C THR A 111 -1.15 4.33 -4.37
N TYR A 112 -2.03 3.33 -4.23
CA TYR A 112 -1.82 2.00 -4.83
C TYR A 112 -1.57 2.09 -6.33
N LEU A 113 -2.49 2.72 -7.07
CA LEU A 113 -2.35 2.85 -8.52
C LEU A 113 -1.17 3.75 -8.92
N GLY A 114 -0.90 4.80 -8.15
CA GLY A 114 0.24 5.68 -8.40
C GLY A 114 1.57 4.96 -8.35
N ILE A 115 1.78 4.09 -7.34
CA ILE A 115 3.01 3.30 -7.25
C ILE A 115 3.02 2.20 -8.33
N CYS A 116 1.89 1.54 -8.62
CA CYS A 116 1.83 0.53 -9.68
C CYS A 116 2.24 1.12 -11.05
N ARG A 117 1.79 2.33 -11.37
CA ARG A 117 2.21 3.05 -12.59
C ARG A 117 3.69 3.45 -12.60
N GLN A 118 4.31 3.66 -11.44
CA GLN A 118 5.76 3.91 -11.38
C GLN A 118 6.56 2.64 -11.66
N LEU A 119 6.04 1.47 -11.29
CA LEU A 119 6.67 0.16 -11.54
C LEU A 119 6.42 -0.34 -12.97
N ASP A 120 5.20 -0.13 -13.48
CA ASP A 120 4.79 -0.51 -14.83
C ASP A 120 3.99 0.63 -15.48
N PRO A 121 4.67 1.57 -16.16
CA PRO A 121 4.04 2.72 -16.81
C PRO A 121 3.08 2.35 -17.94
N HIS A 122 3.23 1.17 -18.54
CA HIS A 122 2.39 0.68 -19.64
C HIS A 122 1.34 -0.34 -19.16
N GLY A 123 1.31 -0.62 -17.86
CA GLY A 123 0.39 -1.56 -17.25
C GLY A 123 -1.06 -1.05 -17.19
N PRO A 124 -2.01 -1.93 -16.88
CA PRO A 124 -3.44 -1.64 -16.89
C PRO A 124 -3.93 -0.75 -15.72
N PHE A 125 -3.03 -0.10 -14.98
CA PHE A 125 -3.32 0.65 -13.74
C PHE A 125 -3.82 2.09 -13.99
N GLY A 126 -4.64 2.25 -15.03
CA GLY A 126 -4.89 3.51 -15.72
C GLY A 126 -5.29 4.72 -14.88
N SER A 127 -5.06 5.90 -15.47
CA SER A 127 -5.56 7.19 -15.04
C SER A 127 -6.70 7.63 -15.96
N THR A 128 -7.91 7.80 -15.45
CA THR A 128 -8.87 8.71 -16.10
C THR A 128 -8.42 10.14 -15.81
N ASN A 129 -7.52 10.67 -16.66
CA ASN A 129 -7.54 12.10 -16.95
C ASN A 129 -8.83 12.36 -17.74
N ASN A 130 -9.91 12.70 -17.04
CA ASN A 130 -10.99 13.44 -17.67
C ASN A 130 -10.85 14.89 -17.21
N ASN A 131 -10.70 15.75 -18.22
CA ASN A 131 -10.92 17.20 -18.22
C ASN A 131 -11.81 17.71 -17.09
#